data_AF-A0A957N6Z9-F1
#
_entry.id   AF-A0A957N6Z9-F1
#
_cell.length_a   1.000
_cell.length_b   1.000
_cell.length_c   1.000
_cell.angle_alpha   90.00
_cell.angle_beta   90.00
_cell.angle_gamma   90.00
#
_symmetry.space_group_name_H-M   'P 1'
#
loop_
_entity.id
_entity.type
_entity.pdbx_description
1 polymer ?
#
loop_
_entity_poly.entity_id
_entity_poly.type
_entity_poly.pdbx_seq_one_letter_code
_entity_poly.pdbx_strand_id
1 'polypeptide(L)' 'MSTELGSAYSSSHSFVIRLWRENVPAAGQSAVWRGHIIHFPDQRDRHFDDLEEVCRFIESVLQPAAEPDSDL' A
#
# COMPACT_ATOMS: atom_id res chain seq x y z
N MET A 1 5.56 -16.57 37.35
CA MET A 1 4.49 -16.05 36.47
C MET A 1 5.08 -14.86 35.73
N SER A 2 5.57 -15.12 34.52
CA SER A 2 6.13 -14.09 33.64
C SER A 2 5.06 -13.72 32.63
N THR A 3 4.64 -12.47 32.65
CA THR A 3 3.68 -11.91 31.71
C THR A 3 4.33 -11.88 30.34
N GLU A 4 3.96 -12.79 29.43
CA GLU A 4 4.29 -12.60 28.02
C GLU A 4 3.50 -11.37 27.55
N LEU A 5 4.25 -10.34 27.17
CA LEU A 5 3.73 -9.19 26.45
C LEU A 5 3.14 -9.70 25.12
N GLY A 6 1.86 -10.03 25.14
CA GLY A 6 0.99 -9.93 23.97
C GLY A 6 0.79 -8.45 23.63
N SER A 7 1.90 -7.73 23.38
CA SER A 7 1.81 -6.47 22.67
C SER A 7 1.40 -6.86 21.27
N ALA A 8 0.10 -6.75 20.99
CA ALA A 8 -0.34 -6.43 19.65
C ALA A 8 0.33 -5.09 19.28
N TYR A 9 1.63 -5.14 18.96
CA TYR A 9 2.30 -4.08 18.24
C TYR A 9 1.58 -4.09 16.89
N SER A 10 0.52 -3.28 16.81
CA SER A 10 -0.02 -2.82 15.55
C SER A 10 1.17 -2.26 14.78
N SER A 11 1.72 -3.07 13.88
CA SER A 11 2.84 -2.70 13.03
C SER A 11 2.34 -1.51 12.24
N SER A 12 2.70 -0.32 12.69
CA SER A 12 2.19 0.91 12.11
C SER A 12 2.80 1.02 10.71
N HIS A 13 1.96 0.93 9.69
CA HIS A 13 2.37 1.07 8.31
C HIS A 13 2.28 2.55 7.90
N SER A 14 3.38 3.08 7.39
CA SER A 14 3.46 4.46 6.91
C SER A 14 3.68 4.47 5.41
N PHE A 15 2.88 5.26 4.70
CA PHE A 15 2.94 5.40 3.26
C PHE A 15 3.13 6.86 2.88
N VAL A 16 4.00 7.13 1.90
CA VAL A 16 4.09 8.43 1.23
C VAL A 16 3.52 8.27 -0.16
N ILE A 17 2.50 9.06 -0.49
CA ILE A 17 1.82 9.01 -1.78
C ILE A 17 1.97 10.36 -2.48
N ARG A 18 2.56 10.35 -3.67
CA ARG A 18 2.57 11.48 -4.60
C ARG A 18 1.50 11.21 -5.64
N LEU A 19 0.48 12.06 -5.71
CA LEU A 19 -0.63 11.94 -6.63
C LEU A 19 -0.76 13.23 -7.45
N TRP A 20 -0.87 13.11 -8.77
CA TRP A 20 -1.16 14.24 -9.64
C TRP A 20 -2.15 13.84 -10.73
N ARG A 21 -2.86 14.85 -11.23
CA ARG A 21 -3.76 14.71 -12.38
C ARG A 21 -3.03 15.21 -13.61
N GLU A 22 -2.97 14.40 -14.65
CA GLU A 22 -2.55 14.89 -15.97
C GLU A 22 -3.74 15.68 -16.57
N ASN A 23 -3.53 16.97 -16.88
CA ASN A 23 -4.52 17.90 -17.46
C ASN A 23 -4.97 17.47 -18.87
N VAL A 24 -6.00 18.06 -19.47
CA VAL A 24 -7.43 18.17 -19.10
C VAL A 24 -8.10 17.32 -20.16
N PRO A 25 -8.98 16.37 -19.79
CA PRO A 25 -9.66 15.57 -20.80
C PRO A 25 -10.33 16.47 -21.84
N ALA A 26 -10.11 16.16 -23.13
CA ALA A 26 -10.99 16.69 -24.17
C ALA A 26 -12.44 16.36 -23.77
N ALA A 27 -13.40 17.22 -24.10
CA ALA A 27 -14.79 17.08 -23.65
C ALA A 27 -15.28 15.62 -23.79
N GLY A 28 -15.51 14.95 -22.65
CA GLY A 28 -15.93 13.54 -22.59
C GLY A 28 -14.89 12.53 -22.09
N GLN A 29 -13.64 12.90 -21.83
CA GLN A 29 -12.65 12.00 -21.23
C GLN A 29 -12.64 12.07 -19.69
N SER A 30 -12.32 10.95 -19.04
CA SER A 30 -12.07 10.90 -17.60
C SER A 30 -10.69 11.47 -17.27
N ALA A 31 -10.55 12.08 -16.09
CA ALA A 31 -9.26 12.52 -15.59
C ALA A 31 -8.29 11.33 -15.44
N VAL A 32 -7.08 11.46 -15.98
CA VAL A 32 -6.00 10.50 -15.77
C VAL A 32 -5.27 10.86 -14.48
N TRP A 33 -5.24 9.91 -13.54
CA TRP A 33 -4.49 10.02 -12.30
C TRP A 33 -3.16 9.31 -12.47
N ARG A 34 -2.08 9.92 -12.01
CA ARG A 34 -0.77 9.30 -11.98
C ARG A 34 -0.17 9.49 -10.60
N GLY A 35 0.71 8.59 -10.21
CA GLY A 35 1.36 8.75 -8.93
C GLY A 35 2.52 7.82 -8.67
N HIS A 36 2.97 7.90 -7.42
CA HIS A 36 4.01 7.08 -6.84
C HIS A 36 3.69 6.86 -5.37
N ILE A 37 3.77 5.62 -4.91
CA ILE A 37 3.58 5.22 -3.52
C ILE A 37 4.86 4.58 -3.00
N ILE A 38 5.23 4.92 -1.76
CA ILE A 38 6.37 4.34 -1.03
C ILE A 38 5.86 3.85 0.32
N HIS A 39 6.12 2.59 0.65
CA HIS A 39 5.97 2.04 2.00
C HIS A 39 7.27 2.28 2.79
N PHE A 40 7.20 3.15 3.80
CA PHE A 40 8.38 3.65 4.51
C PHE A 40 9.16 2.57 5.29
N PRO A 41 8.51 1.60 5.98
CA PRO A 41 9.22 0.57 6.74
C PRO A 41 10.16 -0.32 5.92
N ASP A 42 9.77 -0.75 4.71
CA ASP A 42 10.56 -1.69 3.89
C ASP A 42 11.05 -1.07 2.56
N GLN A 43 10.78 0.22 2.36
CA GLN A 43 11.14 0.99 1.16
C GLN A 43 10.59 0.41 -0.16
N ARG A 44 9.58 -0.46 -0.12
CA ARG A 44 8.87 -0.88 -1.34
C ARG A 44 8.18 0.33 -1.96
N ASP A 45 8.31 0.48 -3.26
CA ASP A 45 7.69 1.56 -3.99
C ASP A 45 7.08 1.10 -5.32
N ARG A 46 6.18 1.91 -5.85
CA ARG A 46 5.50 1.64 -7.13
C ARG A 46 4.96 2.92 -7.75
N HIS A 47 5.16 3.08 -9.06
CA HIS A 47 4.41 4.03 -9.88
C HIS A 47 3.03 3.47 -10.21
N PHE A 48 2.02 4.33 -10.24
CA PHE A 48 0.65 3.93 -10.56
C PHE A 48 -0.03 4.87 -11.55
N ASP A 49 -0.93 4.29 -12.35
CA ASP A 49 -1.65 4.96 -13.44
C ASP A 49 -3.15 5.10 -13.20
N ASP A 50 -3.63 4.51 -12.10
CA ASP A 50 -4.96 4.70 -11.57
C ASP A 50 -4.95 4.57 -10.04
N LEU A 51 -6.06 4.98 -9.40
CA LEU A 51 -6.18 4.94 -7.94
C LEU A 51 -6.43 3.53 -7.39
N GLU A 52 -6.84 2.58 -8.22
CA GLU A 52 -7.08 1.20 -7.80
C GLU A 52 -5.74 0.47 -7.53
N GLU A 53 -4.72 0.78 -8.31
CA GLU A 53 -3.36 0.28 -8.10
C GLU A 53 -2.77 0.69 -6.75
N VAL A 54 -3.15 1.87 -6.21
CA VAL A 54 -2.78 2.30 -4.85
C VAL A 54 -3.40 1.40 -3.80
N CYS A 55 -4.69 1.10 -3.93
CA CYS A 55 -5.40 0.20 -3.03
C CYS A 55 -4.76 -1.20 -3.04
N ARG A 56 -4.51 -1.75 -4.24
CA ARG A 56 -3.86 -3.06 -4.39
C ARG A 56 -2.46 -3.10 -3.77
N PHE A 57 -1.69 -2.01 -3.88
CA PHE A 57 -0.38 -1.91 -3.23
C PHE A 57 -0.51 -1.95 -1.71
N ILE A 58 -1.40 -1.14 -1.14
CA ILE A 58 -1.65 -1.11 0.32
C ILE A 58 -2.12 -2.48 0.81
N GLU A 59 -3.06 -3.11 0.12
CA GLU A 59 -3.53 -4.47 0.45
C GLU A 59 -2.40 -5.49 0.44
N SER A 60 -1.51 -5.45 -0.56
CA SER A 60 -0.35 -6.36 -0.63
C SER A 60 0.68 -6.15 0.49
N VAL A 61 0.67 -4.96 1.11
CA VAL A 61 1.55 -4.64 2.24
C VAL A 61 0.92 -5.05 3.56
N LEU A 62 -0.41 -4.89 3.68
CA LEU A 62 -1.17 -5.20 4.89
C LEU A 62 -1.56 -6.67 5.01
N GLN A 63 -1.59 -7.42 3.90
CA GLN A 63 -1.78 -8.86 3.97
C GLN A 63 -0.56 -9.48 4.65
N PRO A 64 -0.76 -10.22 5.76
CA PRO A 64 0.32 -11.03 6.30
C PRO A 64 0.78 -11.96 5.18
N ALA A 65 2.11 -12.10 5.02
CA ALA A 65 2.64 -13.17 4.18
C ALA A 65 1.91 -14.44 4.62
N ALA A 66 1.17 -15.07 3.70
CA ALA A 66 0.50 -16.33 4.00
C ALA A 66 1.55 -17.22 4.65
N GLU A 67 1.40 -17.48 5.95
CA GLU A 67 2.40 -18.27 6.65
C GLU A 67 2.49 -19.59 5.90
N PRO A 68 3.70 -20.03 5.50
CA PRO A 68 3.84 -21.35 4.93
C PRO A 68 3.28 -22.31 5.96
N ASP A 69 2.22 -23.01 5.55
CA ASP A 69 1.52 -24.06 6.27
C ASP A 69 2.51 -24.81 7.17
N SER A 70 2.55 -24.44 8.45
CA SER A 70 3.43 -25.06 9.44
C SER A 70 2.77 -26.35 9.92
N ASP A 71 2.56 -27.26 8.99
CA ASP A 71 2.19 -28.64 9.20
C ASP A 71 3.23 -29.54 8.53
N LEU A 72 4.42 -29.64 9.16
CA LEU A 72 5.34 -30.77 9.05
C LEU A 72 6.08 -31.02 10.37
#